data_AF-A0A833RRM3-F1
#
_entry.id   AF-A0A833RRM3-F1
#
_cell.length_a   1.000
_cell.length_b   1.000
_cell.length_c   1.000
_cell.angle_alpha   90.00
_cell.angle_beta   90.00
_cell.angle_gamma   90.00
#
_symmetry.space_group_name_H-M   'P 1'
#
loop_
_entity.id
_entity.type
_entity.pdbx_description
1 polymer ?
#
loop_
_entity_poly.entity_id
_entity_poly.type
_entity_poly.pdbx_seq_one_letter_code
_entity_poly.pdbx_strand_id
1 'polypeptide(L)'
;MAIIGRIRRLLSVLCSRKFRSGGRFGKINKAWLGLVGGGTVGSCGVALYFLTEWPWSVNASVGLNPEISLPRYPWAFNGVFKAFDHAALRRGWQVYRTVCHACHSLQFVRFLDLVDVTHTAEEVKRIAAEFEVSRLFVGKRKEKKKKNRNASSRDQVEDGPDERGDYYTRPGKLTDEIPSPYPNEEAARAANFGASPPDLTYVVLTRKRGVDYVFSLLTGWMEPPAGISGSEDQYFNVYFTGGFTTMPRVRKACTHSRTSSRRFFYSVLPLFASQMLHQGMVEYDDGTPATESQMGKDVAEFLMWTASSEHDTRKIMTIKCIGIMLLLLVSVVHINRRNWSHIRSRHLAYVPNTITKEPRHPTSSLVDEYGGRSKKSGSLPL
;
A
#
# COMPACT_ATOMS: atom_id res chain seq x y z
N MET A 1 -29.97 20.27 28.67
CA MET A 1 -29.00 21.22 29.27
C MET A 1 -28.36 20.75 30.60
N ALA A 2 -28.49 19.50 31.05
CA ALA A 2 -27.95 19.07 32.37
C ALA A 2 -26.52 18.46 32.36
N ILE A 3 -26.01 18.01 31.21
CA ILE A 3 -24.77 17.21 31.13
C ILE A 3 -23.50 18.08 31.08
N ILE A 4 -23.58 19.26 30.45
CA ILE A 4 -22.45 20.20 30.29
C ILE A 4 -21.94 20.73 31.65
N GLY A 5 -22.79 20.78 32.67
CA GLY A 5 -22.44 21.29 34.00
C GLY A 5 -21.56 20.38 34.87
N ARG A 6 -21.48 19.07 34.59
CA ARG A 6 -20.65 18.12 35.38
C ARG A 6 -19.19 18.11 34.93
N ILE A 7 -18.92 18.22 33.63
CA ILE A 7 -17.55 18.19 33.07
C ILE A 7 -16.72 19.38 33.58
N ARG A 8 -17.33 20.57 33.67
CA ARG A 8 -16.67 21.80 34.14
C ARG A 8 -16.20 21.75 35.60
N ARG A 9 -16.75 20.85 36.42
CA ARG A 9 -16.41 20.69 37.85
C ARG A 9 -15.29 19.68 38.13
N LEU A 10 -15.04 18.75 37.21
CA LEU A 10 -13.92 17.79 37.31
C LEU A 10 -12.58 18.44 36.90
N LEU A 11 -12.59 19.31 35.89
CA LEU A 11 -11.40 20.02 35.41
C LEU A 11 -10.82 21.01 36.44
N SER A 12 -11.63 21.54 37.36
CA SER A 12 -11.16 22.47 38.41
C SER A 12 -10.42 21.79 39.57
N VAL A 13 -10.55 20.47 39.76
CA VAL A 13 -9.95 19.76 40.91
C VAL A 13 -8.50 19.35 40.63
N LEU A 14 -8.16 19.07 39.37
CA LEU A 14 -6.80 18.65 38.96
C LEU A 14 -5.78 19.79 38.95
N CYS A 15 -6.22 21.05 38.99
CA CYS A 15 -5.34 22.23 38.85
C CYS A 15 -4.75 22.78 40.19
N SER A 16 -5.05 22.15 41.34
CA SER A 16 -4.72 22.70 42.66
C SER A 16 -3.56 22.01 43.41
N ARG A 17 -2.87 21.03 42.80
CA ARG A 17 -1.65 20.44 43.39
C ARG A 17 -0.43 21.35 43.18
N LYS A 18 -0.35 22.36 44.05
CA LYS A 18 0.75 23.35 44.16
C LYS A 18 2.05 22.65 44.58
N PHE A 19 2.87 22.24 43.60
CA PHE A 19 4.18 21.64 43.85
C PHE A 19 5.10 22.67 44.52
N ARG A 20 5.63 22.33 45.69
CA ARG A 20 6.38 23.24 46.56
C ARG A 20 7.87 22.98 46.42
N SER A 21 8.53 23.68 45.52
CA SER A 21 10.00 23.71 45.41
C SER A 21 10.55 25.10 45.71
N GLY A 22 11.16 25.27 46.88
CA GLY A 22 12.04 26.41 47.12
C GLY A 22 13.35 26.20 46.35
N GLY A 23 13.75 27.18 45.53
CA GLY A 23 14.95 27.09 44.71
C GLY A 23 15.28 28.47 44.15
N ARG A 24 16.31 29.11 44.69
CA ARG A 24 16.69 30.50 44.39
C ARG A 24 17.50 30.55 43.09
N PHE A 25 16.83 30.77 41.95
CA PHE A 25 17.49 31.05 40.66
C PHE A 25 17.00 32.36 40.03
N GLY A 26 17.95 33.07 39.42
CA GLY A 26 17.79 34.46 38.95
C GLY A 26 16.89 34.63 37.73
N LYS A 27 16.57 35.90 37.44
CA LYS A 27 15.68 36.32 36.35
C LYS A 27 16.22 35.88 34.97
N ILE A 28 15.63 34.84 34.38
CA ILE A 28 15.82 34.49 32.97
C ILE A 28 14.57 34.93 32.18
N ASN A 29 14.79 35.62 31.05
CA ASN A 29 13.71 36.20 30.26
C ASN A 29 12.84 35.13 29.58
N LYS A 30 11.53 35.16 29.86
CA LYS A 30 10.53 34.21 29.32
C LYS A 30 10.42 34.18 27.79
N ALA A 31 10.94 35.20 27.10
CA ALA A 31 11.00 35.27 25.64
C ALA A 31 11.86 34.15 25.01
N TRP A 32 12.92 33.69 25.69
CA TRP A 32 13.84 32.69 25.12
C TRP A 32 13.28 31.25 25.11
N LEU A 33 12.37 30.90 26.02
CA LEU A 33 11.74 29.57 26.00
C LEU A 33 10.79 29.37 24.80
N GLY A 34 10.19 30.45 24.29
CA GLY A 34 9.28 30.38 23.14
C GLY A 34 9.96 30.00 21.83
N LEU A 35 11.22 30.44 21.63
CA LEU A 35 11.96 30.20 20.40
C LEU A 35 12.49 28.76 20.30
N VAL A 36 12.90 28.17 21.43
CA VAL A 36 13.49 26.81 21.47
C VAL A 36 12.40 25.72 21.45
N GLY A 37 11.25 25.95 22.10
CA GLY A 37 10.18 24.95 22.21
C GLY A 37 9.34 24.74 20.95
N GLY A 38 9.27 25.73 20.04
CA GLY A 38 8.42 25.65 18.84
C GLY A 38 9.11 25.13 17.57
N GLY A 39 10.43 25.36 17.43
CA GLY A 39 11.15 25.06 16.19
C GLY A 39 11.83 23.68 16.14
N THR A 40 12.24 23.15 17.29
CA THR A 40 13.14 21.98 17.37
C THR A 40 12.43 20.64 17.21
N VAL A 41 11.18 20.49 17.66
CA VAL A 41 10.45 19.22 17.54
C VAL A 41 10.05 18.92 16.09
N GLY A 42 9.67 19.96 15.33
CA GLY A 42 9.39 19.84 13.90
C GLY A 42 10.64 19.59 13.05
N SER A 43 11.72 20.33 13.31
CA SER A 43 12.97 20.18 12.54
C SER A 43 13.71 18.89 12.87
N CYS A 44 13.79 18.47 14.14
CA CYS A 44 14.40 17.19 14.50
C CYS A 44 13.54 16.00 14.06
N GLY A 45 12.20 16.10 14.03
CA GLY A 45 11.34 15.06 13.46
C GLY A 45 11.57 14.87 11.97
N VAL A 46 11.65 15.96 11.21
CA VAL A 46 11.96 15.93 9.77
C VAL A 46 13.42 15.53 9.50
N ALA A 47 14.37 15.96 10.33
CA ALA A 47 15.77 15.56 10.21
C ALA A 47 15.99 14.10 10.59
N LEU A 48 15.31 13.56 11.60
CA LEU A 48 15.31 12.12 11.90
C LEU A 48 14.68 11.34 10.76
N TYR A 49 13.54 11.77 10.23
CA TYR A 49 12.93 11.14 9.05
C TYR A 49 13.88 11.15 7.84
N PHE A 50 14.56 12.26 7.56
CA PHE A 50 15.59 12.30 6.52
C PHE A 50 16.81 11.42 6.86
N LEU A 51 17.27 11.36 8.11
CA LEU A 51 18.39 10.50 8.49
C LEU A 51 18.05 9.00 8.49
N THR A 52 16.78 8.62 8.64
CA THR A 52 16.33 7.22 8.55
C THR A 52 15.89 6.79 7.15
N GLU A 53 15.43 7.72 6.30
CA GLU A 53 14.93 7.43 4.94
C GLU A 53 15.95 7.72 3.82
N TRP A 54 17.05 8.44 4.09
CA TRP A 54 18.09 8.65 3.07
C TRP A 54 18.90 7.37 2.80
N PRO A 55 19.32 7.10 1.54
CA PRO A 55 19.90 5.81 1.15
C PRO A 55 21.29 5.45 1.70
N TRP A 56 21.83 6.18 2.67
CA TRP A 56 23.21 6.04 3.18
C TRP A 56 23.31 5.71 4.67
N SER A 57 22.19 5.55 5.40
CA SER A 57 22.22 5.11 6.80
C SER A 57 22.60 3.63 6.89
N VAL A 58 23.90 3.35 6.99
CA VAL A 58 24.45 1.98 7.11
C VAL A 58 24.11 1.42 8.48
N ASN A 59 23.02 0.66 8.57
CA ASN A 59 22.66 -0.06 9.78
C ASN A 59 23.50 -1.35 9.87
N ALA A 60 24.72 -1.24 10.41
CA ALA A 60 25.71 -2.31 10.46
C ALA A 60 25.41 -3.36 11.54
N SER A 61 24.24 -4.02 11.45
CA SER A 61 23.95 -5.23 12.23
C SER A 61 24.68 -6.43 11.60
N VAL A 62 25.96 -6.60 11.94
CA VAL A 62 26.74 -7.80 11.62
C VAL A 62 26.26 -8.96 12.52
N GLY A 63 25.11 -9.50 12.15
CA GLY A 63 24.59 -10.79 12.60
C GLY A 63 24.42 -11.72 11.41
N LEU A 64 24.12 -13.00 11.67
CA LEU A 64 24.06 -14.08 10.66
C LEU A 64 22.97 -13.92 9.58
N ASN A 65 22.27 -12.79 9.54
CA ASN A 65 21.32 -12.38 8.51
C ASN A 65 21.51 -10.87 8.22
N PRO A 66 22.49 -10.45 7.41
CA PRO A 66 22.42 -9.13 6.80
C PRO A 66 21.23 -9.14 5.84
N GLU A 67 20.15 -8.43 6.18
CA GLU A 67 19.01 -8.24 5.28
C GLU A 67 19.50 -7.39 4.09
N ILE A 68 19.87 -8.07 2.99
CA ILE A 68 20.51 -7.46 1.84
C ILE A 68 19.60 -6.35 1.30
N SER A 69 20.15 -5.13 1.21
CA SER A 69 19.44 -3.98 0.70
C SER A 69 19.10 -4.19 -0.78
N LEU A 70 17.84 -4.54 -1.03
CA LEU A 70 17.32 -4.71 -2.38
C LEU A 70 17.61 -3.46 -3.26
N PRO A 71 17.87 -3.60 -4.56
CA PRO A 71 17.87 -2.45 -5.48
C PRO A 71 16.44 -1.89 -5.62
N ARG A 72 16.31 -0.58 -5.92
CA ARG A 72 15.01 0.03 -6.26
C ARG A 72 14.86 0.02 -7.78
N TYR A 73 13.88 -0.69 -8.32
CA TYR A 73 13.70 -0.76 -9.78
C TYR A 73 12.80 0.38 -10.31
N PRO A 74 13.08 0.91 -11.51
CA PRO A 74 12.24 1.94 -12.14
C PRO A 74 11.02 1.31 -12.83
N TRP A 75 10.04 0.87 -12.05
CA TRP A 75 8.77 0.32 -12.56
C TRP A 75 8.00 1.32 -13.43
N ALA A 76 7.25 0.83 -14.42
CA ALA A 76 6.48 1.68 -15.35
C ALA A 76 5.46 2.56 -14.62
N PHE A 77 4.82 2.00 -13.59
CA PHE A 77 3.86 2.66 -12.70
C PHE A 77 4.49 3.52 -11.59
N ASN A 78 5.82 3.64 -11.49
CA ASN A 78 6.43 4.52 -10.50
C ASN A 78 6.20 6.00 -10.85
N GLY A 79 5.63 6.75 -9.90
CA GLY A 79 5.36 8.19 -10.04
C GLY A 79 3.87 8.54 -10.01
N VAL A 80 3.58 9.83 -9.78
CA VAL A 80 2.21 10.34 -9.56
C VAL A 80 1.35 10.28 -10.83
N PHE A 81 1.96 10.48 -11.99
CA PHE A 81 1.28 10.56 -13.30
C PHE A 81 1.49 9.31 -14.18
N LYS A 82 1.79 8.16 -13.57
CA LYS A 82 2.03 6.89 -14.27
C LYS A 82 1.01 5.83 -13.86
N ALA A 83 0.35 5.22 -14.84
CA ALA A 83 -0.52 4.05 -14.67
C ALA A 83 0.29 2.74 -14.81
N PHE A 84 -0.36 1.59 -14.65
CA PHE A 84 0.22 0.29 -15.04
C PHE A 84 0.42 0.16 -16.55
N ASP A 85 1.38 -0.67 -16.96
CA ASP A 85 1.49 -1.15 -18.34
C ASP A 85 0.56 -2.36 -18.54
N HIS A 86 -0.63 -2.13 -19.10
CA HIS A 86 -1.63 -3.17 -19.34
C HIS A 86 -1.14 -4.31 -20.25
N ALA A 87 -0.16 -4.06 -21.14
CA ALA A 87 0.46 -5.12 -21.94
C ALA A 87 1.39 -5.99 -21.09
N ALA A 88 2.14 -5.38 -20.15
CA ALA A 88 2.90 -6.13 -19.15
C ALA A 88 1.98 -6.92 -18.20
N LEU A 89 0.82 -6.37 -17.80
CA LEU A 89 -0.18 -7.09 -17.01
C LEU A 89 -0.72 -8.33 -17.74
N ARG A 90 -1.02 -8.22 -19.04
CA ARG A 90 -1.48 -9.36 -19.87
C ARG A 90 -0.42 -10.46 -19.99
N ARG A 91 0.84 -10.08 -20.22
CA ARG A 91 1.99 -11.00 -20.22
C ARG A 91 2.23 -11.63 -18.84
N GLY A 92 2.09 -10.86 -17.77
CA GLY A 92 2.22 -11.33 -16.39
C GLY A 92 1.14 -12.35 -16.00
N TRP A 93 -0.09 -12.17 -16.49
CA TRP A 93 -1.15 -13.18 -16.38
C TRP A 93 -0.77 -14.50 -17.06
N GLN A 94 -0.21 -14.47 -18.27
CA GLN A 94 0.20 -15.69 -18.99
C GLN A 94 1.26 -16.47 -18.22
N VAL A 95 2.27 -15.79 -17.66
CA VAL A 95 3.32 -16.42 -16.84
C VAL A 95 2.73 -16.92 -15.51
N TYR A 96 1.85 -16.15 -14.85
CA TYR A 96 1.16 -16.66 -13.65
C TYR A 96 0.37 -17.94 -13.97
N ARG A 97 -0.41 -17.94 -15.06
CA ARG A 97 -1.26 -19.06 -15.49
C ARG A 97 -0.47 -20.32 -15.82
N THR A 98 0.69 -20.19 -16.47
CA THR A 98 1.51 -21.32 -16.92
C THR A 98 2.50 -21.83 -15.87
N VAL A 99 3.07 -20.93 -15.05
CA VAL A 99 4.12 -21.26 -14.08
C VAL A 99 3.60 -21.27 -12.65
N CYS A 100 3.03 -20.16 -12.19
CA CYS A 100 2.78 -19.95 -10.76
C CYS A 100 1.53 -20.67 -10.27
N HIS A 101 0.49 -20.74 -11.10
CA HIS A 101 -0.83 -21.27 -10.76
C HIS A 101 -0.81 -22.76 -10.35
N ALA A 102 0.20 -23.53 -10.79
CA ALA A 102 0.38 -24.92 -10.40
C ALA A 102 0.65 -25.11 -8.89
N CYS A 103 1.19 -24.10 -8.21
CA CYS A 103 1.51 -24.14 -6.78
C CYS A 103 0.84 -23.04 -5.96
N HIS A 104 0.57 -21.87 -6.56
CA HIS A 104 0.05 -20.70 -5.87
C HIS A 104 -1.40 -20.40 -6.23
N SER A 105 -2.20 -20.05 -5.23
CA SER A 105 -3.55 -19.52 -5.41
C SER A 105 -3.56 -18.00 -5.64
N LEU A 106 -4.68 -17.53 -6.19
CA LEU A 106 -5.10 -16.12 -6.21
C LEU A 106 -6.54 -16.01 -5.68
N GLN A 107 -6.73 -16.27 -4.38
CA GLN A 107 -8.04 -16.44 -3.76
C GLN A 107 -8.99 -15.24 -3.91
N PHE A 108 -8.47 -14.01 -4.01
CA PHE A 108 -9.31 -12.80 -4.08
C PHE A 108 -9.42 -12.20 -5.49
N VAL A 109 -9.00 -12.93 -6.53
CA VAL A 109 -9.11 -12.51 -7.93
C VAL A 109 -10.11 -13.41 -8.65
N ARG A 110 -11.12 -12.81 -9.28
CA ARG A 110 -12.09 -13.51 -10.14
C ARG A 110 -11.74 -13.30 -11.60
N PHE A 111 -12.24 -14.18 -12.45
CA PHE A 111 -12.10 -14.02 -13.90
C PHE A 111 -12.62 -12.65 -14.38
N LEU A 112 -13.77 -12.21 -13.85
CA LEU A 112 -14.37 -10.89 -14.13
C LEU A 112 -13.40 -9.72 -13.90
N ASP A 113 -12.49 -9.82 -12.93
CA ASP A 113 -11.59 -8.72 -12.56
C ASP A 113 -10.48 -8.51 -13.62
N LEU A 114 -10.27 -9.47 -14.54
CA LEU A 114 -9.36 -9.34 -15.69
C LEU A 114 -9.97 -8.61 -16.89
N VAL A 115 -11.31 -8.51 -16.94
CA VAL A 115 -12.08 -7.90 -18.05
C VAL A 115 -11.79 -6.41 -18.10
N ASP A 116 -11.55 -5.89 -19.31
CA ASP A 116 -11.21 -4.48 -19.59
C ASP A 116 -9.89 -3.99 -18.93
N VAL A 117 -9.16 -4.88 -18.24
CA VAL A 117 -7.81 -4.60 -17.70
C VAL A 117 -6.72 -5.27 -18.54
N THR A 118 -6.89 -6.55 -18.88
CA THR A 118 -5.87 -7.34 -19.61
C THR A 118 -6.45 -8.11 -20.80
N HIS A 119 -7.73 -8.47 -20.73
CA HIS A 119 -8.41 -9.32 -21.69
C HIS A 119 -9.83 -8.79 -21.96
N THR A 120 -10.39 -9.12 -23.12
CA THR A 120 -11.79 -8.84 -23.41
C THR A 120 -12.71 -9.80 -22.65
N ALA A 121 -13.98 -9.43 -22.44
CA ALA A 121 -14.96 -10.30 -21.77
C ALA A 121 -15.10 -11.69 -22.43
N GLU A 122 -14.92 -11.78 -23.74
CA GLU A 122 -14.99 -13.02 -24.53
C GLU A 122 -13.73 -13.89 -24.40
N GLU A 123 -12.55 -13.27 -24.33
CA GLU A 123 -11.30 -13.96 -23.98
C GLU A 123 -11.37 -14.53 -22.56
N VAL A 124 -11.76 -13.72 -21.58
CA VAL A 124 -11.91 -14.15 -20.19
C VAL A 124 -12.94 -15.27 -20.06
N LYS A 125 -14.05 -15.21 -20.80
CA LYS A 125 -15.07 -16.28 -20.79
C LYS A 125 -14.53 -17.59 -21.36
N ARG A 126 -13.65 -17.56 -22.37
CA ARG A 126 -12.93 -18.75 -22.87
C ARG A 126 -11.96 -19.28 -21.82
N ILE A 127 -11.12 -18.41 -21.26
CA ILE A 127 -10.15 -18.75 -20.19
C ILE A 127 -10.85 -19.39 -18.99
N ALA A 128 -11.97 -18.81 -18.53
CA ALA A 128 -12.76 -19.35 -17.41
C ALA A 128 -13.36 -20.72 -17.74
N ALA A 129 -13.82 -20.94 -18.98
CA ALA A 129 -14.39 -22.22 -19.40
C ALA A 129 -13.33 -23.35 -19.52
N GLU A 130 -12.04 -23.02 -19.67
CA GLU A 130 -10.94 -24.00 -19.59
C GLU A 130 -10.71 -24.53 -18.17
N PHE A 131 -11.17 -23.81 -17.14
CA PHE A 131 -11.14 -24.29 -15.76
C PHE A 131 -12.44 -25.03 -15.42
N GLU A 132 -12.32 -26.28 -14.97
CA GLU A 132 -13.44 -26.98 -14.34
C GLU A 132 -13.67 -26.38 -12.94
N VAL A 133 -14.48 -25.31 -12.88
CA VAL A 133 -14.94 -24.72 -11.62
C VAL A 133 -16.02 -25.59 -11.01
N SER A 134 -15.52 -26.70 -10.50
CA SER A 134 -15.94 -27.25 -9.24
C SER A 134 -15.68 -26.21 -8.12
N ARG A 135 -16.55 -26.10 -7.11
CA ARG A 135 -16.66 -24.94 -6.18
C ARG A 135 -16.04 -25.16 -4.80
N LEU A 136 -14.76 -24.83 -4.62
CA LEU A 136 -14.19 -24.57 -3.29
C LEU A 136 -14.46 -23.10 -2.91
N PHE A 137 -14.59 -22.83 -1.61
CA PHE A 137 -14.89 -21.49 -1.07
C PHE A 137 -16.28 -20.93 -1.41
N VAL A 138 -17.33 -21.69 -1.07
CA VAL A 138 -18.45 -21.01 -0.39
C VAL A 138 -17.91 -20.43 0.91
N GLY A 139 -17.85 -19.10 0.99
CA GLY A 139 -17.44 -18.40 2.19
C GLY A 139 -18.20 -18.89 3.43
N LYS A 140 -17.45 -19.10 4.53
CA LYS A 140 -17.88 -19.64 5.83
C LYS A 140 -19.30 -19.19 6.28
N ARG A 141 -20.34 -19.91 5.88
CA ARG A 141 -21.55 -20.02 6.70
C ARG A 141 -21.25 -21.11 7.72
N LYS A 142 -21.18 -20.72 9.00
CA LYS A 142 -20.87 -21.64 10.12
C LYS A 142 -22.05 -22.59 10.40
N GLU A 143 -22.29 -23.51 9.49
CA GLU A 143 -23.15 -24.66 9.77
C GLU A 143 -22.29 -25.75 10.43
N LYS A 144 -22.67 -26.14 11.65
CA LYS A 144 -21.94 -27.14 12.45
C LYS A 144 -22.11 -28.54 11.83
N LYS A 145 -21.45 -28.84 10.72
CA LYS A 145 -21.52 -30.18 10.13
C LYS A 145 -20.70 -31.17 10.96
N LYS A 146 -21.37 -32.26 11.31
CA LYS A 146 -20.90 -33.31 12.23
C LYS A 146 -19.65 -34.00 11.66
N LYS A 147 -18.75 -34.40 12.56
CA LYS A 147 -17.39 -34.89 12.28
C LYS A 147 -17.40 -36.24 11.55
N ASN A 148 -17.48 -36.22 10.22
CA ASN A 148 -17.12 -37.38 9.40
C ASN A 148 -15.62 -37.28 9.08
N ARG A 149 -14.84 -38.16 9.71
CA ARG A 149 -13.50 -38.50 9.25
C ARG A 149 -13.63 -39.19 7.88
N ASN A 150 -12.55 -39.21 7.10
CA ASN A 150 -12.49 -39.79 5.74
C ASN A 150 -12.93 -38.83 4.60
N ALA A 151 -12.38 -37.61 4.58
CA ALA A 151 -12.25 -36.82 3.35
C ALA A 151 -10.77 -36.83 2.95
N SER A 152 -10.41 -37.74 2.04
CA SER A 152 -9.07 -37.87 1.46
C SER A 152 -9.24 -38.41 0.04
N SER A 153 -8.56 -37.78 -0.91
CA SER A 153 -8.69 -37.92 -2.37
C SER A 153 -9.98 -37.31 -2.98
N ARG A 154 -9.75 -36.35 -3.89
CA ARG A 154 -10.71 -35.71 -4.81
C ARG A 154 -11.82 -34.86 -4.17
N ASP A 155 -11.42 -33.76 -3.56
CA ASP A 155 -12.28 -32.56 -3.50
C ASP A 155 -12.28 -31.87 -4.87
N GLN A 156 -12.94 -32.50 -5.86
CA GLN A 156 -13.71 -31.77 -6.87
C GLN A 156 -14.97 -31.29 -6.16
N VAL A 157 -15.41 -30.05 -6.36
CA VAL A 157 -16.23 -29.38 -5.35
C VAL A 157 -17.49 -28.68 -5.89
N GLU A 158 -18.30 -28.14 -4.98
CA GLU A 158 -19.76 -28.20 -4.98
C GLU A 158 -20.53 -27.11 -5.80
N ASP A 159 -20.54 -27.06 -7.17
CA ASP A 159 -21.60 -26.21 -7.79
C ASP A 159 -22.98 -26.77 -7.45
N GLY A 160 -23.92 -25.86 -7.19
CA GLY A 160 -25.07 -26.11 -6.33
C GLY A 160 -25.84 -27.40 -6.68
N PRO A 161 -26.39 -28.10 -5.67
CA PRO A 161 -27.03 -29.38 -5.89
C PRO A 161 -28.16 -29.26 -6.92
N ASP A 162 -28.27 -30.26 -7.78
CA ASP A 162 -29.35 -30.39 -8.74
C ASP A 162 -30.70 -30.69 -8.06
N GLU A 163 -31.75 -30.90 -8.86
CA GLU A 163 -33.09 -31.22 -8.34
C GLU A 163 -33.15 -32.57 -7.59
N ARG A 164 -32.11 -33.42 -7.69
CA ARG A 164 -31.98 -34.70 -6.98
C ARG A 164 -31.17 -34.58 -5.70
N GLY A 165 -30.47 -33.46 -5.50
CA GLY A 165 -29.54 -33.25 -4.39
C GLY A 165 -28.10 -33.63 -4.71
N ASP A 166 -27.81 -34.03 -5.95
CA ASP A 166 -26.49 -34.42 -6.42
C ASP A 166 -25.70 -33.19 -6.89
N TYR A 167 -24.40 -33.18 -6.59
CA TYR A 167 -23.48 -32.10 -6.97
C TYR A 167 -22.83 -32.39 -8.32
N TYR A 168 -22.62 -31.36 -9.14
CA TYR A 168 -22.03 -31.52 -10.48
C TYR A 168 -20.89 -30.52 -10.76
N THR A 169 -20.00 -30.93 -11.65
CA THR A 169 -18.95 -30.06 -12.20
C THR A 169 -19.46 -29.30 -13.42
N ARG A 170 -18.99 -28.07 -13.60
CA ARG A 170 -19.29 -27.24 -14.77
C ARG A 170 -18.07 -26.45 -15.23
N PRO A 171 -18.02 -25.97 -16.48
CA PRO A 171 -17.04 -24.97 -16.88
C PRO A 171 -17.16 -23.69 -16.03
N GLY A 172 -16.02 -23.03 -15.80
CA GLY A 172 -15.97 -21.76 -15.10
C GLY A 172 -16.73 -20.65 -15.81
N LYS A 173 -17.28 -19.73 -15.02
CA LYS A 173 -17.95 -18.51 -15.49
C LYS A 173 -17.21 -17.28 -14.97
N LEU A 174 -17.42 -16.14 -15.63
CA LEU A 174 -16.78 -14.86 -15.30
C LEU A 174 -16.82 -14.50 -13.81
N THR A 175 -17.91 -14.81 -13.10
CA THR A 175 -18.08 -14.47 -11.68
C THR A 175 -17.29 -15.36 -10.72
N ASP A 176 -16.72 -16.48 -11.20
CA ASP A 176 -15.99 -17.41 -10.35
C ASP A 176 -14.60 -16.87 -10.00
N GLU A 177 -14.10 -17.28 -8.83
CA GLU A 177 -12.73 -17.07 -8.40
C GLU A 177 -11.77 -17.97 -9.19
N ILE A 178 -10.50 -17.57 -9.31
CA ILE A 178 -9.46 -18.43 -9.89
C ILE A 178 -9.27 -19.64 -8.95
N PRO A 179 -9.40 -20.89 -9.43
CA PRO A 179 -9.36 -22.06 -8.57
C PRO A 179 -7.99 -22.20 -7.85
N SER A 180 -7.97 -22.71 -6.62
CA SER A 180 -6.72 -23.03 -5.94
C SER A 180 -6.15 -24.37 -6.44
N PRO A 181 -4.83 -24.49 -6.67
CA PRO A 181 -4.23 -25.75 -7.12
C PRO A 181 -4.33 -26.89 -6.10
N TYR A 182 -4.46 -26.54 -4.81
CA TYR A 182 -4.63 -27.47 -3.70
C TYR A 182 -5.97 -27.23 -3.00
N PRO A 183 -6.62 -28.28 -2.48
CA PRO A 183 -7.89 -28.15 -1.76
C PRO A 183 -7.72 -27.62 -0.33
N ASN A 184 -6.58 -27.91 0.30
CA ASN A 184 -6.24 -27.49 1.66
C ASN A 184 -4.73 -27.26 1.83
N GLU A 185 -4.34 -26.65 2.95
CA GLU A 185 -2.95 -26.32 3.25
C GLU A 185 -2.11 -27.59 3.49
N GLU A 186 -2.71 -28.64 4.04
CA GLU A 186 -2.05 -29.92 4.30
C GLU A 186 -1.66 -30.64 2.99
N ALA A 187 -2.50 -30.64 1.97
CA ALA A 187 -2.15 -31.15 0.64
C ALA A 187 -1.08 -30.28 -0.04
N ALA A 188 -1.17 -28.96 0.10
CA ALA A 188 -0.15 -28.05 -0.41
C ALA A 188 1.23 -28.32 0.21
N ARG A 189 1.28 -28.51 1.54
CA ARG A 189 2.50 -28.93 2.27
C ARG A 189 2.99 -30.31 1.86
N ALA A 190 2.09 -31.28 1.70
CA ALA A 190 2.45 -32.64 1.28
C ALA A 190 3.07 -32.68 -0.12
N ALA A 191 2.59 -31.83 -1.05
CA ALA A 191 3.13 -31.71 -2.39
C ALA A 191 4.45 -30.93 -2.46
N ASN A 192 4.72 -30.01 -1.51
CA ASN A 192 5.86 -29.08 -1.54
C ASN A 192 6.80 -29.27 -0.34
N PHE A 193 7.19 -30.52 -0.06
CA PHE A 193 8.23 -30.89 0.93
C PHE A 193 8.00 -30.32 2.35
N GLY A 194 6.74 -30.24 2.78
CA GLY A 194 6.31 -29.73 4.08
C GLY A 194 6.06 -28.22 4.15
N ALA A 195 6.42 -27.46 3.12
CA ALA A 195 6.18 -26.02 3.04
C ALA A 195 4.86 -25.71 2.34
N SER A 196 4.08 -24.75 2.84
CA SER A 196 2.90 -24.26 2.09
C SER A 196 3.30 -23.09 1.19
N PRO A 197 3.07 -23.14 -0.13
CA PRO A 197 3.13 -21.94 -0.95
C PRO A 197 2.10 -20.90 -0.46
N PRO A 198 2.47 -19.62 -0.30
CA PRO A 198 1.53 -18.57 0.07
C PRO A 198 0.61 -18.20 -1.10
N ASP A 199 -0.60 -17.74 -0.78
CA ASP A 199 -1.47 -17.04 -1.74
C ASP A 199 -0.78 -15.78 -2.27
N LEU A 200 -0.84 -15.56 -3.58
CA LEU A 200 -0.11 -14.46 -4.22
C LEU A 200 -0.89 -13.15 -4.28
N THR A 201 -2.20 -13.14 -3.96
CA THR A 201 -3.07 -11.98 -4.26
C THR A 201 -2.55 -10.68 -3.66
N TYR A 202 -2.08 -10.74 -2.41
CA TYR A 202 -1.53 -9.61 -1.66
C TYR A 202 -0.03 -9.75 -1.35
N VAL A 203 0.70 -10.65 -2.03
CA VAL A 203 2.12 -10.93 -1.71
C VAL A 203 2.97 -9.65 -1.74
N VAL A 204 2.70 -8.76 -2.69
CA VAL A 204 3.38 -7.48 -2.88
C VAL A 204 3.14 -6.50 -1.71
N LEU A 205 2.00 -6.56 -1.02
CA LEU A 205 1.75 -5.70 0.16
C LEU A 205 2.23 -6.34 1.47
N THR A 206 2.29 -7.68 1.54
CA THR A 206 2.75 -8.39 2.76
C THR A 206 4.27 -8.38 2.96
N ARG A 207 5.05 -8.17 1.89
CA ARG A 207 6.51 -8.22 1.92
C ARG A 207 7.11 -6.82 1.96
N LYS A 208 8.18 -6.64 2.76
CA LYS A 208 8.94 -5.38 2.76
C LYS A 208 9.39 -5.06 1.34
N ARG A 209 9.19 -3.81 0.92
CA ARG A 209 9.52 -3.29 -0.42
C ARG A 209 8.75 -3.93 -1.59
N GLY A 210 7.80 -4.82 -1.31
CA GLY A 210 6.80 -5.33 -2.24
C GLY A 210 7.34 -5.79 -3.58
N VAL A 211 7.05 -5.03 -4.63
CA VAL A 211 7.34 -5.42 -6.02
C VAL A 211 8.84 -5.56 -6.30
N ASP A 212 9.69 -4.71 -5.69
CA ASP A 212 11.16 -4.86 -5.75
C ASP A 212 11.61 -6.20 -5.17
N TYR A 213 10.99 -6.63 -4.07
CA TYR A 213 11.28 -7.90 -3.39
C TYR A 213 10.86 -9.09 -4.23
N VAL A 214 9.64 -9.08 -4.80
CA VAL A 214 9.14 -10.17 -5.65
C VAL A 214 10.04 -10.35 -6.87
N PHE A 215 10.40 -9.26 -7.56
CA PHE A 215 11.29 -9.33 -8.72
C PHE A 215 12.70 -9.83 -8.37
N SER A 216 13.29 -9.29 -7.29
CA SER A 216 14.62 -9.72 -6.84
C SER A 216 14.61 -11.18 -6.39
N LEU A 217 13.56 -11.63 -5.72
CA LEU A 217 13.39 -13.04 -5.32
C LEU A 217 13.31 -13.95 -6.55
N LEU A 218 12.56 -13.57 -7.58
CA LEU A 218 12.39 -14.37 -8.80
C LEU A 218 13.67 -14.47 -9.64
N THR A 219 14.52 -13.44 -9.63
CA THR A 219 15.77 -13.38 -10.43
C THR A 219 17.05 -13.66 -9.61
N GLY A 220 16.95 -13.71 -8.29
CA GLY A 220 18.08 -13.74 -7.33
C GLY A 220 18.62 -15.13 -6.98
N TRP A 221 18.43 -16.11 -7.87
CA TRP A 221 18.85 -17.49 -7.64
C TRP A 221 20.34 -17.69 -7.91
N MET A 222 21.10 -18.06 -6.87
CA MET A 222 22.52 -18.37 -7.01
C MET A 222 22.90 -19.67 -6.29
N GLU A 223 24.12 -20.14 -6.53
CA GLU A 223 24.70 -21.22 -5.74
C GLU A 223 25.04 -20.71 -4.33
N PRO A 224 24.85 -21.52 -3.28
CA PRO A 224 25.17 -21.10 -1.93
C PRO A 224 26.67 -20.80 -1.82
N PRO A 225 27.06 -19.76 -1.06
CA PRO A 225 28.47 -19.44 -0.86
C PRO A 225 29.18 -20.57 -0.09
N ALA A 226 30.50 -20.69 -0.31
CA ALA A 226 31.31 -21.74 0.29
C ALA A 226 31.14 -21.81 1.82
N GLY A 227 30.94 -23.02 2.35
CA GLY A 227 30.72 -23.27 3.77
C GLY A 227 29.25 -23.24 4.24
N ILE A 228 28.29 -22.91 3.36
CA ILE A 228 26.86 -22.98 3.67
C ILE A 228 26.18 -23.97 2.72
N SER A 229 25.42 -24.92 3.25
CA SER A 229 24.61 -25.87 2.48
C SER A 229 23.24 -26.06 3.12
N GLY A 230 22.19 -26.10 2.30
CA GLY A 230 20.82 -26.41 2.75
C GLY A 230 20.55 -27.91 2.78
N SER A 231 19.33 -28.30 3.15
CA SER A 231 18.83 -29.65 2.89
C SER A 231 18.67 -29.91 1.39
N GLU A 232 18.53 -31.16 0.98
CA GLU A 232 18.49 -31.56 -0.44
C GLU A 232 17.35 -30.86 -1.22
N ASP A 233 16.19 -30.67 -0.59
CA ASP A 233 15.02 -29.97 -1.15
C ASP A 233 15.00 -28.45 -0.93
N GLN A 234 16.12 -27.87 -0.45
CA GLN A 234 16.24 -26.42 -0.20
C GLN A 234 17.20 -25.72 -1.15
N TYR A 235 16.72 -24.64 -1.75
CA TYR A 235 17.39 -23.87 -2.78
C TYR A 235 17.77 -22.49 -2.25
N PHE A 236 19.02 -22.10 -2.49
CA PHE A 236 19.58 -20.85 -2.02
C PHE A 236 19.13 -19.65 -2.88
N ASN A 237 18.66 -18.60 -2.21
CA ASN A 237 18.24 -17.33 -2.80
C ASN A 237 18.72 -16.18 -1.93
N VAL A 238 19.43 -15.23 -2.54
CA VAL A 238 20.09 -14.10 -1.87
C VAL A 238 19.12 -13.22 -1.09
N TYR A 239 17.92 -13.03 -1.62
CA TYR A 239 16.94 -12.08 -1.09
C TYR A 239 15.94 -12.74 -0.14
N PHE A 240 15.93 -14.08 -0.04
CA PHE A 240 15.04 -14.75 0.89
C PHE A 240 15.56 -14.67 2.32
N THR A 241 14.66 -14.44 3.27
CA THR A 241 14.98 -14.36 4.70
C THR A 241 15.45 -15.73 5.21
N GLY A 242 16.72 -15.83 5.64
CA GLY A 242 17.35 -17.10 6.00
C GLY A 242 18.00 -17.84 4.82
N GLY A 243 18.04 -17.25 3.62
CA GLY A 243 18.80 -17.72 2.46
C GLY A 243 18.25 -18.95 1.73
N PHE A 244 17.52 -19.85 2.42
CA PHE A 244 17.02 -21.10 1.83
C PHE A 244 15.50 -21.11 1.68
N THR A 245 15.04 -21.58 0.52
CA THR A 245 13.63 -21.73 0.15
C THR A 245 13.34 -23.14 -0.32
N THR A 246 12.09 -23.59 -0.23
CA THR A 246 11.63 -24.83 -0.89
C THR A 246 11.11 -24.61 -2.32
N MET A 247 11.11 -23.35 -2.81
CA MET A 247 10.80 -23.08 -4.22
C MET A 247 11.94 -23.60 -5.10
N PRO A 248 11.65 -24.41 -6.13
CA PRO A 248 12.69 -25.10 -6.89
C PRO A 248 13.51 -24.17 -7.78
N ARG A 249 14.79 -24.52 -7.93
CA ARG A 249 15.76 -23.85 -8.80
C ARG A 249 16.31 -24.86 -9.82
N VAL A 250 16.42 -24.44 -11.08
CA VAL A 250 17.27 -25.13 -12.07
C VAL A 250 18.69 -24.99 -11.54
N ARG A 251 19.30 -26.10 -11.15
CA ARG A 251 20.76 -26.17 -11.20
C ARG A 251 21.10 -25.93 -12.66
N LYS A 252 21.54 -24.71 -13.00
CA LYS A 252 22.04 -24.42 -14.36
C LYS A 252 23.02 -25.54 -14.65
N ALA A 253 22.78 -26.30 -15.72
CA ALA A 253 23.74 -27.29 -16.14
C ALA A 253 25.02 -26.49 -16.37
N CYS A 254 26.00 -26.63 -15.46
CA CYS A 254 27.26 -25.94 -15.60
C CYS A 254 27.79 -26.36 -16.95
N THR A 255 27.86 -25.41 -17.87
CA THR A 255 28.52 -25.59 -19.16
C THR A 255 29.98 -25.84 -18.81
N HIS A 256 30.32 -27.11 -18.60
CA HIS A 256 31.64 -27.53 -18.17
C HIS A 256 32.64 -26.89 -19.12
N SER A 257 33.46 -25.98 -18.59
CA SER A 257 34.64 -25.56 -19.32
C SER A 257 35.42 -26.84 -19.62
N ARG A 258 35.70 -27.03 -20.91
CA ARG A 258 36.03 -28.33 -21.47
C ARG A 258 37.50 -28.69 -21.21
N THR A 259 37.87 -28.94 -19.95
CA THR A 259 39.22 -29.37 -19.57
C THR A 259 39.22 -30.47 -18.51
N SER A 260 40.14 -31.42 -18.73
CA SER A 260 40.51 -32.52 -17.85
C SER A 260 39.49 -33.65 -17.63
N SER A 261 39.70 -34.69 -18.42
CA SER A 261 39.23 -36.06 -18.23
C SER A 261 39.33 -36.59 -16.80
N ARG A 262 38.21 -37.08 -16.24
CA ARG A 262 38.13 -38.41 -15.59
C ARG A 262 36.67 -38.83 -15.33
N ARG A 263 36.19 -39.70 -16.23
CA ARG A 263 35.22 -40.79 -16.03
C ARG A 263 34.49 -40.79 -14.67
N PHE A 264 33.30 -40.20 -14.62
CA PHE A 264 32.29 -40.50 -13.60
C PHE A 264 30.99 -40.94 -14.27
N PHE A 265 30.25 -41.82 -13.60
CA PHE A 265 29.18 -42.61 -14.17
C PHE A 265 28.00 -41.78 -14.68
N TYR A 266 27.42 -42.21 -15.80
CA TYR A 266 26.03 -41.88 -16.14
C TYR A 266 25.10 -42.63 -15.19
N SER A 267 24.66 -41.97 -14.13
CA SER A 267 23.53 -42.41 -13.31
C SER A 267 22.55 -41.25 -13.17
N VAL A 268 21.52 -41.27 -14.03
CA VAL A 268 20.23 -40.59 -13.89
C VAL A 268 20.32 -39.15 -13.37
N LEU A 269 20.44 -38.18 -14.28
CA LEU A 269 20.18 -36.77 -13.99
C LEU A 269 18.80 -36.66 -13.29
N PRO A 270 18.67 -35.91 -12.19
CA PRO A 270 17.39 -35.77 -11.50
C PRO A 270 16.40 -35.06 -12.41
N LEU A 271 15.39 -35.80 -12.89
CA LEU A 271 14.22 -35.23 -13.52
C LEU A 271 13.54 -34.28 -12.51
N PHE A 272 13.12 -33.10 -12.98
CA PHE A 272 12.31 -32.11 -12.26
C PHE A 272 12.99 -31.26 -11.16
N ALA A 273 14.19 -30.75 -11.41
CA ALA A 273 14.68 -29.53 -10.75
C ALA A 273 14.34 -28.28 -11.60
N SER A 274 13.09 -27.80 -11.56
CA SER A 274 12.62 -26.65 -12.34
C SER A 274 12.83 -25.32 -11.60
N GLN A 275 13.63 -24.41 -12.16
CA GLN A 275 13.54 -22.99 -11.81
C GLN A 275 12.17 -22.54 -12.29
N MET A 276 11.40 -21.87 -11.43
CA MET A 276 10.08 -21.37 -11.83
C MET A 276 10.17 -20.45 -13.06
N LEU A 277 11.22 -19.64 -13.18
CA LEU A 277 11.49 -18.87 -14.39
C LEU A 277 12.84 -19.27 -14.98
N HIS A 278 12.81 -19.79 -16.20
CA HIS A 278 14.00 -19.96 -17.06
C HIS A 278 13.72 -19.39 -18.45
N GLN A 279 14.78 -19.04 -19.18
CA GLN A 279 14.64 -18.48 -20.53
C GLN A 279 13.82 -19.41 -21.44
N GLY A 280 12.85 -18.85 -22.17
CA GLY A 280 12.00 -19.58 -23.12
C GLY A 280 10.97 -20.54 -22.51
N MET A 281 10.63 -20.42 -21.22
CA MET A 281 9.63 -21.30 -20.59
C MET A 281 8.18 -21.02 -21.03
N VAL A 282 7.87 -19.76 -21.37
CA VAL A 282 6.54 -19.28 -21.76
C VAL A 282 6.66 -18.59 -23.11
N GLU A 283 5.74 -18.84 -24.02
CA GLU A 283 5.61 -18.08 -25.27
C GLU A 283 4.53 -17.00 -25.07
N TYR A 284 4.89 -15.73 -25.24
CA TYR A 284 3.94 -14.61 -25.12
C TYR A 284 3.12 -14.44 -26.39
N ASP A 285 1.85 -14.04 -26.26
CA ASP A 285 0.95 -13.79 -27.41
C ASP A 285 1.36 -12.58 -28.28
N ASP A 286 2.14 -11.64 -27.72
CA ASP A 286 2.69 -10.48 -28.43
C ASP A 286 4.04 -10.73 -29.12
N GLY A 287 4.62 -11.93 -28.97
CA GLY A 287 5.93 -12.27 -29.54
C GLY A 287 7.14 -11.65 -28.83
N THR A 288 6.96 -11.05 -27.64
CA THR A 288 8.08 -10.58 -26.81
C THR A 288 9.05 -11.72 -26.48
N PRO A 289 10.37 -11.50 -26.44
CA PRO A 289 11.31 -12.53 -26.01
C PRO A 289 11.17 -12.84 -24.50
N ALA A 290 10.73 -14.06 -24.18
CA ALA A 290 10.56 -14.57 -22.82
C ALA A 290 11.89 -14.86 -22.10
N THR A 291 12.62 -13.79 -21.77
CA THR A 291 13.79 -13.85 -20.90
C THR A 291 13.36 -13.92 -19.43
N GLU A 292 14.20 -14.51 -18.58
CA GLU A 292 13.96 -14.66 -17.13
C GLU A 292 13.61 -13.33 -16.45
N SER A 293 14.34 -12.27 -16.76
CA SER A 293 14.08 -10.91 -16.25
C SER A 293 12.81 -10.29 -16.82
N GLN A 294 12.43 -10.59 -18.06
CA GLN A 294 11.20 -10.06 -18.65
C GLN A 294 9.97 -10.70 -18.01
N MET A 295 9.96 -12.04 -17.88
CA MET A 295 8.91 -12.77 -17.15
C MET A 295 8.83 -12.33 -15.68
N GLY A 296 9.99 -12.18 -15.02
CA GLY A 296 10.04 -11.67 -13.64
C GLY A 296 9.44 -10.27 -13.50
N LYS A 297 9.67 -9.38 -14.48
CA LYS A 297 9.09 -8.03 -14.51
C LYS A 297 7.56 -8.09 -14.69
N ASP A 298 7.10 -8.84 -15.69
CA ASP A 298 5.68 -8.88 -16.05
C ASP A 298 4.84 -9.54 -14.94
N VAL A 299 5.33 -10.62 -14.31
CA VAL A 299 4.69 -11.23 -13.13
C VAL A 299 4.68 -10.28 -11.94
N ALA A 300 5.78 -9.59 -11.66
CA ALA A 300 5.85 -8.66 -10.53
C ALA A 300 4.89 -7.46 -10.72
N GLU A 301 4.76 -6.95 -11.94
CA GLU A 301 3.78 -5.90 -12.30
C GLU A 301 2.33 -6.43 -12.21
N PHE A 302 2.06 -7.65 -12.69
CA PHE A 302 0.75 -8.31 -12.52
C PHE A 302 0.38 -8.53 -11.05
N LEU A 303 1.30 -9.00 -10.20
CA LEU A 303 1.04 -9.19 -8.77
C LEU A 303 0.93 -7.88 -7.98
N MET A 304 1.51 -6.79 -8.49
CA MET A 304 1.27 -5.44 -7.95
C MET A 304 -0.16 -4.96 -8.29
N TRP A 305 -0.66 -5.31 -9.47
CA TRP A 305 -2.06 -5.07 -9.86
C TRP A 305 -3.04 -5.93 -9.06
N THR A 306 -2.81 -7.24 -8.88
CA THR A 306 -3.73 -8.09 -8.07
C THR A 306 -3.85 -7.59 -6.64
N ALA A 307 -2.76 -7.06 -6.08
CA ALA A 307 -2.73 -6.52 -4.73
C ALA A 307 -3.33 -5.10 -4.61
N SER A 308 -3.46 -4.36 -5.72
CA SER A 308 -3.94 -2.97 -5.73
C SER A 308 -4.61 -2.57 -7.05
N SER A 309 -5.67 -3.27 -7.43
CA SER A 309 -6.39 -3.06 -8.69
C SER A 309 -7.02 -1.66 -8.81
N GLU A 310 -7.21 -0.95 -7.70
CA GLU A 310 -7.69 0.42 -7.65
C GLU A 310 -6.60 1.48 -7.90
N HIS A 311 -5.34 1.08 -8.12
CA HIS A 311 -4.17 1.96 -8.24
C HIS A 311 -4.33 3.10 -9.25
N ASP A 312 -4.79 2.81 -10.47
CA ASP A 312 -4.88 3.82 -11.54
C ASP A 312 -6.04 4.79 -11.29
N THR A 313 -7.20 4.26 -10.88
CA THR A 313 -8.34 5.06 -10.39
C THR A 313 -7.93 5.94 -9.21
N ARG A 314 -7.18 5.41 -8.24
CA ARG A 314 -6.67 6.14 -7.06
C ARG A 314 -5.76 7.30 -7.48
N LYS A 315 -4.87 7.12 -8.45
CA LYS A 315 -4.02 8.20 -8.99
C LYS A 315 -4.85 9.26 -9.73
N ILE A 316 -5.77 8.86 -10.59
CA ILE A 316 -6.68 9.77 -11.31
C ILE A 316 -7.50 10.60 -10.32
N MET A 317 -8.08 9.98 -9.28
CA MET A 317 -8.82 10.69 -8.24
C MET A 317 -7.91 11.58 -7.40
N THR A 318 -6.68 11.16 -7.10
CA THR A 318 -5.70 11.99 -6.38
C THR A 318 -5.36 13.26 -7.16
N ILE A 319 -5.12 13.17 -8.47
CA ILE A 319 -4.86 14.32 -9.34
C ILE A 319 -6.07 15.27 -9.37
N LYS A 320 -7.28 14.74 -9.53
CA LYS A 320 -8.53 15.52 -9.49
C LYS A 320 -8.73 16.23 -8.14
N CYS A 321 -8.55 15.50 -7.03
CA CYS A 321 -8.66 16.05 -5.68
C CYS A 321 -7.61 17.14 -5.41
N ILE A 322 -6.35 16.96 -5.82
CA ILE A 322 -5.30 17.98 -5.69
C ILE A 322 -5.67 19.23 -6.49
N GLY A 323 -6.14 19.08 -7.73
CA GLY A 323 -6.59 20.22 -8.55
C GLY A 323 -7.70 21.04 -7.89
N ILE A 324 -8.73 20.37 -7.35
CA ILE A 324 -9.83 21.02 -6.62
C ILE A 324 -9.32 21.67 -5.32
N MET A 325 -8.47 20.99 -4.55
CA MET A 325 -7.93 21.52 -3.30
C MET A 325 -7.01 22.74 -3.53
N LEU A 326 -6.25 22.78 -4.61
CA LEU A 326 -5.44 23.95 -4.99
C LEU A 326 -6.33 25.15 -5.35
N LEU A 327 -7.40 24.93 -6.13
CA LEU A 327 -8.35 25.99 -6.48
C LEU A 327 -9.03 26.54 -5.22
N LEU A 328 -9.53 25.67 -4.34
CA LEU A 328 -10.14 26.07 -3.07
C LEU A 328 -9.16 26.78 -2.14
N LEU A 329 -7.90 26.32 -2.06
CA LEU A 329 -6.85 26.96 -1.27
C LEU A 329 -6.58 28.39 -1.75
N VAL A 330 -6.46 28.60 -3.07
CA VAL A 330 -6.28 29.95 -3.66
C VAL A 330 -7.50 30.83 -3.34
N SER A 331 -8.72 30.32 -3.49
CA SER A 331 -9.94 31.06 -3.16
C SER A 331 -10.02 31.45 -1.67
N VAL A 332 -9.74 30.52 -0.76
CA VAL A 332 -9.72 30.76 0.69
C VAL A 332 -8.64 31.77 1.07
N VAL A 333 -7.42 31.65 0.52
CA VAL A 333 -6.33 32.61 0.74
C VAL A 333 -6.72 33.99 0.22
N HIS A 334 -7.34 34.09 -0.95
CA HIS A 334 -7.82 35.34 -1.52
C HIS A 334 -8.89 36.00 -0.63
N ILE A 335 -9.94 35.27 -0.25
CA ILE A 335 -11.02 35.76 0.63
C ILE A 335 -10.45 36.20 1.99
N ASN A 336 -9.54 35.40 2.56
CA ASN A 336 -8.88 35.74 3.82
C ASN A 336 -8.04 37.04 3.71
N ARG A 337 -7.27 37.20 2.62
CA ARG A 337 -6.54 38.46 2.35
C ARG A 337 -7.49 39.64 2.14
N ARG A 338 -8.63 39.44 1.46
CA ARG A 338 -9.66 40.47 1.25
C ARG A 338 -10.25 40.94 2.58
N ASN A 339 -10.68 40.01 3.42
CA ASN A 339 -11.35 40.33 4.69
C ASN A 339 -10.39 40.98 5.70
N TRP A 340 -9.16 40.50 5.81
CA TRP A 340 -8.14 41.06 6.72
C TRP A 340 -7.42 42.31 6.19
N SER A 341 -7.74 42.78 4.97
CA SER A 341 -7.11 43.96 4.37
C SER A 341 -7.18 45.19 5.28
N HIS A 342 -8.38 45.56 5.73
CA HIS A 342 -8.62 46.74 6.56
C HIS A 342 -7.90 46.70 7.92
N ILE A 343 -7.77 45.52 8.55
CA ILE A 343 -7.02 45.36 9.81
C ILE A 343 -5.51 45.50 9.58
N ARG A 344 -5.02 45.08 8.41
CA ARG A 344 -3.59 45.15 8.03
C ARG A 344 -3.19 46.53 7.50
N SER A 345 -4.11 47.30 6.94
CA SER A 345 -3.86 48.65 6.41
C SER A 345 -4.10 49.78 7.42
N ARG A 346 -4.56 49.49 8.64
CA ARG A 346 -4.79 50.53 9.65
C ARG A 346 -3.46 51.06 10.22
N HIS A 347 -3.30 52.37 10.20
CA HIS A 347 -2.22 53.05 10.92
C HIS A 347 -2.74 53.46 12.30
N LEU A 348 -2.02 53.10 13.36
CA LEU A 348 -2.40 53.41 14.75
C LEU A 348 -1.53 54.55 15.27
N ALA A 349 -2.14 55.69 15.57
CA ALA A 349 -1.50 56.77 16.32
C ALA A 349 -1.74 56.56 17.83
N TYR A 350 -0.66 56.40 18.60
CA TYR A 350 -0.74 56.33 20.06
C TYR A 350 -0.48 57.71 20.66
N VAL A 351 -1.48 58.26 21.35
CA VAL A 351 -1.38 59.53 22.08
C VAL A 351 -1.22 59.23 23.56
N PRO A 352 -0.06 59.52 24.20
CA PRO A 352 0.13 59.28 25.62
C PRO A 352 -0.68 60.26 26.48
N ASN A 353 -1.29 59.78 27.55
CA ASN A 353 -2.18 60.55 28.44
C ASN A 353 -1.48 61.61 29.32
N THR A 354 -0.23 61.97 29.06
CA THR A 354 0.62 62.80 29.94
C THR A 354 0.42 64.31 29.77
N ILE A 355 -0.56 64.77 28.97
CA ILE A 355 -0.72 66.20 28.60
C ILE A 355 -2.04 66.81 29.10
N THR A 356 -3.07 66.04 29.49
CA THR A 356 -4.35 66.61 29.97
C THR A 356 -4.71 66.22 31.40
N LYS A 357 -4.46 67.12 32.35
CA LYS A 357 -5.03 67.11 33.71
C LYS A 357 -6.46 67.69 33.74
N GLU A 358 -7.34 67.31 32.81
CA GLU A 358 -8.77 67.64 32.91
C GLU A 358 -9.68 66.48 32.46
N PRO A 359 -10.79 66.22 33.16
CA PRO A 359 -11.72 65.15 32.83
C PRO A 359 -12.64 65.56 31.67
N ARG A 360 -12.35 65.08 30.45
CA ARG A 360 -13.29 65.23 29.32
C ARG A 360 -14.45 64.24 29.42
N HIS A 361 -15.64 64.75 29.72
CA HIS A 361 -16.89 64.05 29.44
C HIS A 361 -17.12 64.00 27.91
N PRO A 362 -17.64 62.90 27.35
CA PRO A 362 -17.94 62.81 25.94
C PRO A 362 -19.28 63.51 25.62
N THR A 363 -19.24 64.79 25.28
CA THR A 363 -20.37 65.46 24.62
C THR A 363 -20.42 65.08 23.14
N SER A 364 -21.60 64.65 22.67
CA SER A 364 -21.86 64.38 21.27
C SER A 364 -21.98 65.68 20.48
N SER A 365 -21.08 65.92 19.52
CA SER A 365 -21.15 67.05 18.60
C SER A 365 -20.90 66.61 17.15
N LEU A 366 -21.91 66.00 16.53
CA LEU A 366 -22.05 65.87 15.07
C LEU A 366 -23.53 66.06 14.68
N VAL A 367 -24.06 67.24 14.98
CA VAL A 367 -25.21 67.83 14.27
C VAL A 367 -24.96 69.32 14.17
N ASP A 368 -24.65 69.80 12.98
CA ASP A 368 -24.82 71.21 12.58
C ASP A 368 -24.71 71.34 11.05
N GLU A 369 -25.68 70.77 10.33
CA GLU A 369 -26.03 71.23 8.99
C GLU A 369 -27.43 70.73 8.57
N TYR A 370 -28.49 71.45 8.96
CA TYR A 370 -29.73 71.58 8.18
C TYR A 370 -30.53 72.78 8.72
N GLY A 371 -30.70 73.80 7.87
CA GLY A 371 -31.22 75.11 8.28
C GLY A 371 -32.71 75.09 8.67
N GLY A 372 -33.02 75.61 9.85
CA GLY A 372 -34.40 75.88 10.26
C GLY A 372 -34.97 77.12 9.57
N ARG A 373 -35.94 76.94 8.66
CA ARG A 373 -36.77 78.04 8.14
C ARG A 373 -38.06 78.15 8.95
N SER A 374 -38.38 79.38 9.35
CA SER A 374 -39.42 79.76 10.33
C SER A 374 -40.80 79.12 10.14
N LYS A 375 -41.44 78.74 11.26
CA LYS A 375 -42.88 78.43 11.32
C LYS A 375 -43.69 79.73 11.19
N LYS A 376 -44.69 79.74 10.29
CA LYS A 376 -45.88 80.58 10.44
C LYS A 376 -47.12 79.70 10.51
N SER A 377 -48.03 80.06 11.40
CA SER A 377 -49.33 79.43 11.64
C SER A 377 -50.33 79.74 10.53
N GLY A 378 -51.15 78.74 10.17
CA GLY A 378 -52.32 78.88 9.32
C GLY A 378 -53.18 77.62 9.39
N SER A 379 -54.48 77.76 9.63
CA SER A 379 -55.44 76.67 9.82
C SER A 379 -55.89 76.03 8.51
N LEU A 380 -56.39 74.78 8.60
CA LEU A 380 -57.14 74.08 7.55
C LEU A 380 -58.34 74.92 7.05
N PRO A 381 -58.79 74.71 5.79
CA PRO A 381 -59.91 73.76 5.62
C PRO A 381 -59.86 72.88 4.36
N LEU A 382 -60.57 71.74 4.46
CA LEU A 382 -61.14 70.85 3.42
C LEU A 382 -60.19 70.30 2.33
#